data_AF-A0A948AIU0-F1
#
_entry.id   AF-A0A948AIU0-F1
#
_cell.length_a   1.000
_cell.length_b   1.000
_cell.length_c   1.000
_cell.angle_alpha   90.00
_cell.angle_beta   90.00
_cell.angle_gamma   90.00
#
_symmetry.space_group_name_H-M   'P 1'
#
loop_
_entity.id
_entity.type
_entity.pdbx_description
1 polymer ?
#
loop_
_entity_poly.entity_id
_entity_poly.type
_entity_poly.pdbx_seq_one_letter_code
_entity_poly.pdbx_strand_id
1 'polypeptide(L)' 'MSKPALLLVGAGGHARACIDVIEQEGRYAIAGLVGMPDEVGGVVLGYPVLG' A
#
# COMPACT_ATOMS: atom_id res chain seq x y z
N MET A 1 15.94 -10.90 8.66
CA MET A 1 15.55 -9.56 9.19
C MET A 1 14.10 -9.35 8.84
N SER A 2 13.23 -9.02 9.80
CA SER A 2 11.82 -8.69 9.51
C SER A 2 11.76 -7.22 9.06
N LYS A 3 11.16 -6.94 7.90
CA LYS A 3 10.97 -5.55 7.45
C LYS A 3 9.83 -4.92 8.25
N PRO A 4 9.96 -3.67 8.71
CA PRO A 4 8.84 -2.95 9.32
C PRO A 4 7.65 -2.87 8.35
N ALA A 5 6.46 -3.12 8.88
CA ALA A 5 5.21 -3.05 8.13
C ALA A 5 4.81 -1.58 7.90
N LEU A 6 4.34 -1.27 6.69
CA LEU A 6 3.90 0.06 6.28
C LEU A 6 2.45 0.02 5.81
N LEU A 7 1.63 0.94 6.31
CA LEU A 7 0.32 1.25 5.75
C LEU A 7 0.41 2.52 4.92
N LEU A 8 -0.08 2.46 3.68
CA LEU A 8 -0.14 3.60 2.78
C LEU A 8 -1.49 4.30 2.92
N VAL A 9 -1.49 5.62 3.16
CA VAL A 9 -2.72 6.41 3.20
C VAL A 9 -3.00 6.99 1.82
N GLY A 10 -4.12 6.58 1.23
CA GLY A 10 -4.54 6.83 -0.14
C GLY A 10 -4.41 5.59 -1.02
N ALA A 11 -5.44 5.27 -1.81
CA ALA A 11 -5.49 4.15 -2.76
C ALA A 11 -5.52 4.57 -4.25
N GLY A 12 -5.27 5.86 -4.51
CA GLY A 12 -5.30 6.45 -5.86
C GLY A 12 -4.00 6.30 -6.67
N GLY A 13 -3.91 7.04 -7.78
CA GLY A 13 -2.78 6.94 -8.72
C GLY A 13 -1.40 7.22 -8.11
N HIS A 14 -1.30 8.16 -7.16
CA HIS A 14 -0.05 8.46 -6.45
C HIS A 14 0.45 7.29 -5.59
N ALA A 15 -0.48 6.55 -4.97
CA ALA A 15 -0.12 5.40 -4.14
C ALA A 15 0.60 4.32 -4.96
N ARG A 16 0.24 4.15 -6.23
CA ARG A 16 0.90 3.20 -7.16
C ARG A 16 2.37 3.54 -7.37
N ALA A 17 2.70 4.82 -7.53
CA ALA A 17 4.08 5.27 -7.65
C ALA A 17 4.85 5.08 -6.33
N CYS A 18 4.21 5.33 -5.18
CA CYS A 18 4.82 5.06 -3.88
C CYS A 18 5.11 3.58 -3.67
N ILE A 19 4.18 2.69 -4.04
CA ILE A 19 4.36 1.23 -3.95
C ILE A 19 5.64 0.80 -4.68
N ASP A 20 5.81 1.23 -5.94
CA ASP A 20 6.98 0.88 -6.75
C ASP A 20 8.30 1.31 -6.08
N VAL A 21 8.36 2.56 -5.58
CA VAL A 21 9.56 3.06 -4.88
C VAL A 21 9.82 2.31 -3.57
N ILE A 22 8.78 1.99 -2.78
CA ILE A 22 8.91 1.27 -1.52
C ILE A 22 9.41 -0.17 -1.75
N GLU A 23 8.90 -0.84 -2.78
CA GLU A 23 9.35 -2.19 -3.15
C GLU A 23 10.80 -2.17 -3.63
N GLN A 24 11.17 -1.21 -4.48
CA GLN A 24 12.55 -1.04 -4.97
C GLN A 24 13.54 -0.69 -3.85
N GLU A 25 13.15 0.17 -2.92
CA GLU A 25 13.98 0.54 -1.76
C GLU A 25 14.18 -0.65 -0.82
N GLY A 26 13.17 -1.52 -0.72
CA GLY A 26 13.29 -2.82 -0.08
C GLY A 26 13.42 -2.78 1.44
N ARG A 27 13.23 -1.63 2.10
CA ARG A 27 13.36 -1.52 3.57
C ARG A 27 12.06 -1.80 4.33
N TYR A 28 10.92 -1.67 3.68
CA TYR A 28 9.60 -1.89 4.29
C TYR A 28 8.85 -3.04 3.62
N ALA A 29 7.84 -3.57 4.32
CA ALA A 29 6.84 -4.46 3.76
C ALA A 29 5.49 -3.75 3.79
N ILE A 30 4.84 -3.61 2.64
CA ILE A 30 3.52 -2.96 2.57
C ILE A 30 2.48 -3.94 3.12
N ALA A 31 1.78 -3.54 4.17
CA ALA A 31 0.72 -4.33 4.80
C ALA A 31 -0.63 -4.13 4.11
N GLY A 32 -0.85 -2.96 3.51
CA GLY A 32 -2.09 -2.59 2.84
C GLY A 32 -2.20 -1.08 2.65
N LEU A 33 -3.33 -0.66 2.11
CA LEU A 33 -3.67 0.74 1.86
C LEU A 33 -4.89 1.15 2.71
N VAL A 34 -5.00 2.44 2.97
CA VAL A 34 -6.20 3.08 3.52
C VAL A 34 -6.79 3.96 2.42
N GLY A 35 -8.05 3.75 2.06
CA GLY A 35 -8.74 4.42 0.97
C GLY A 35 -10.02 5.10 1.44
N MET A 36 -10.85 5.48 0.47
CA MET A 36 -12.23 5.89 0.70
C MET A 36 -13.11 4.67 1.02
N PRO A 37 -14.28 4.85 1.65
CA PRO A 37 -15.17 3.73 2.01
C PRO A 37 -15.56 2.80 0.84
N ASP A 38 -15.67 3.36 -0.37
CA ASP A 38 -15.95 2.63 -1.62
C ASP A 38 -14.76 1.77 -2.09
N GLU A 39 -13.54 2.12 -1.70
CA GLU A 39 -12.32 1.41 -2.10
C GLU A 39 -12.00 0.22 -1.17
N VAL A 40 -12.62 0.16 0.02
CA VAL A 40 -12.36 -0.87 1.05
C VAL A 40 -12.72 -2.27 0.54
N GLY A 41 -11.83 -3.24 0.77
CA GLY A 41 -11.93 -4.59 0.22
C GLY A 41 -11.43 -4.70 -1.23
N GLY A 42 -11.11 -3.58 -1.87
CA GLY A 42 -10.41 -3.53 -3.15
C GLY A 42 -8.94 -3.91 -3.03
N VAL A 43 -8.27 -4.00 -4.19
CA VAL A 43 -6.85 -4.34 -4.30
C VAL A 43 -6.15 -3.35 -5.22
N VAL A 44 -5.02 -2.80 -4.78
CA VAL A 44 -4.15 -1.90 -5.55
C VAL A 44 -2.79 -2.56 -5.70
N LEU A 45 -2.41 -2.91 -6.94
CA LEU A 45 -1.14 -3.57 -7.27
C LEU A 45 -0.85 -4.82 -6.40
N GLY A 46 -1.89 -5.57 -6.04
CA GLY A 46 -1.76 -6.78 -5.22
C GLY A 46 -1.89 -6.55 -3.70
N TYR A 47 -1.99 -5.30 -3.25
CA TYR A 47 -2.18 -4.96 -1.83
C TYR A 47 -3.63 -4.61 -1.51
N PRO A 48 -4.18 -5.12 -0.39
CA PRO A 48 -5.57 -4.87 -0.02
C PRO A 48 -5.77 -3.43 0.50
N VAL A 49 -6.93 -2.87 0.23
CA VAL A 49 -7.43 -1.64 0.88
C VAL A 49 -8.19 -2.05 2.13
N LEU A 50 -7.66 -1.69 3.30
CA LEU A 50 -8.06 -2.22 4.60
C LEU A 50 -9.08 -1.34 5.34
N GLY A 51 -9.20 -0.06 5.00
CA GLY A 51 -10.10 0.88 5.65
C GLY A 51 -10.09 2.24 4.99
#